data_AF-A0A3S1QNY4-F1
#
_entry.id   AF-A0A3S1QNY4-F1
#
_cell.length_a   1.000
_cell.length_b   1.000
_cell.length_c   1.000
_cell.angle_alpha   90.00
_cell.angle_beta   90.00
_cell.angle_gamma   90.00
#
_symmetry.space_group_name_H-M   'P 1'
#
loop_
_entity.id
_entity.type
_entity.pdbx_description
1 polymer ?
#
loop_
_entity_poly.entity_id
_entity_poly.type
_entity_poly.pdbx_seq_one_letter_code
_entity_poly.pdbx_strand_id
1 'polypeptide(L)'
;MNAHKDVAMPFDASSDQRGRQKLDRETVNTLVVFGLSIVLVLCSRFISPALGSWSQVLTVLILASFLIILSFGQGLVILVGGLDLSIPALITLGGVLTTTWIGTGNAGIWYMLPAILVICALVGAVSGIGIVWLKVPPFIMTMATSIFV
;
A
#
# COMPACT_ATOMS: atom_id res chain seq x y z
N MET A 1 -20.19 10.63 -79.06
CA MET A 1 -18.77 10.94 -78.83
C MET A 1 -18.73 12.34 -78.25
N ASN A 2 -18.72 12.49 -76.93
CA ASN A 2 -18.46 13.76 -76.23
C ASN A 2 -18.31 13.56 -74.71
N ALA A 3 -17.25 14.19 -74.19
CA ALA A 3 -17.10 14.75 -72.85
C ALA A 3 -17.06 13.79 -71.64
N HIS A 4 -15.88 13.21 -71.37
CA HIS A 4 -15.45 12.94 -70.01
C HIS A 4 -14.55 14.11 -69.58
N LYS A 5 -15.11 15.09 -68.86
CA LYS A 5 -14.33 16.19 -68.29
C LYS A 5 -13.55 15.64 -67.10
N ASP A 6 -12.23 15.75 -67.16
CA ASP A 6 -11.33 15.48 -66.05
C ASP A 6 -11.65 16.42 -64.88
N VAL A 7 -12.34 15.88 -63.88
CA VAL A 7 -12.56 16.55 -62.60
C VAL A 7 -11.27 16.37 -61.79
N ALA A 8 -10.27 17.20 -62.09
CA ALA A 8 -9.11 17.36 -61.22
C ALA A 8 -9.59 18.08 -59.94
N MET A 9 -9.84 17.31 -58.89
CA MET A 9 -10.13 17.85 -57.57
C MET A 9 -8.81 18.40 -57.00
N PRO A 10 -8.67 19.71 -56.73
CA PRO A 10 -7.48 20.22 -56.08
C PRO A 10 -7.41 19.60 -54.69
N PHE A 11 -6.33 18.87 -54.42
CA PHE A 11 -6.03 18.35 -53.09
C PHE A 11 -5.73 19.54 -52.19
N ASP A 12 -6.74 20.00 -51.46
CA ASP A 12 -6.61 21.08 -50.50
C ASP A 12 -5.91 20.52 -49.26
N ALA A 13 -4.58 20.61 -49.24
CA ALA A 13 -3.76 20.27 -48.09
C ALA A 13 -4.04 21.29 -46.99
N SER A 14 -5.13 21.07 -46.25
CA SER A 14 -5.48 21.81 -45.05
C SER A 14 -4.24 21.86 -44.16
N SER A 15 -3.67 23.06 -44.00
CA SER A 15 -2.49 23.27 -43.16
C SER A 15 -2.76 22.73 -41.77
N ASP A 16 -2.02 21.70 -41.37
CA ASP A 16 -2.13 21.05 -40.07
C ASP A 16 -1.71 22.03 -38.97
N GLN A 17 -2.66 22.87 -38.53
CA GLN A 17 -2.51 23.76 -37.38
C GLN A 17 -2.67 22.98 -36.06
N ARG A 18 -1.98 21.82 -35.94
CA ARG A 18 -1.71 21.20 -34.64
C ARG A 18 -0.70 22.07 -33.91
N GLY A 19 -1.19 23.23 -33.46
CA GLY A 19 -0.53 24.11 -32.54
C GLY A 19 0.02 23.26 -31.41
N ARG A 20 1.34 23.32 -31.27
CA ARG A 20 2.17 22.71 -30.22
C ARG A 20 1.45 22.81 -28.86
N GLN A 21 0.65 21.80 -28.50
CA GLN A 21 0.11 21.62 -27.15
C GLN A 21 1.31 21.27 -26.26
N LYS A 22 2.05 22.30 -25.84
CA LYS A 22 3.41 22.17 -25.30
C LYS A 22 3.49 21.70 -23.85
N LEU A 23 2.37 21.37 -23.21
CA LEU A 23 2.37 20.62 -21.97
C LEU A 23 1.10 19.78 -21.91
N ASP A 24 1.30 18.46 -21.81
CA ASP A 24 0.21 17.54 -21.54
C ASP A 24 -0.40 17.88 -20.17
N ARG A 25 -1.72 17.85 -20.09
CA ARG A 25 -2.48 18.24 -18.89
C ARG A 25 -2.12 17.35 -17.71
N GLU A 26 -1.68 16.12 -17.99
CA GLU A 26 -1.14 15.17 -17.03
C GLU A 26 0.20 15.62 -16.41
N THR A 27 1.12 16.14 -17.23
CA THR A 27 2.39 16.71 -16.76
C THR A 27 2.16 17.94 -15.89
N VAL A 28 1.21 18.79 -16.28
CA VAL A 28 0.81 19.97 -15.47
C VAL A 28 0.24 19.53 -14.14
N ASN A 29 -0.68 18.56 -14.12
CA ASN A 29 -1.28 18.07 -12.89
C ASN A 29 -0.23 17.43 -11.96
N THR A 30 0.69 16.64 -12.51
CA THR A 30 1.79 16.03 -11.76
C THR A 30 2.70 17.09 -11.14
N LEU A 31 3.08 18.12 -11.91
CA LEU A 31 3.89 19.24 -11.42
C LEU A 31 3.16 20.04 -10.33
N VAL A 32 1.85 20.26 -10.49
CA VAL A 32 1.03 20.96 -9.49
C VAL A 32 0.95 20.15 -8.20
N VAL A 33 0.68 18.84 -8.26
CA VAL A 33 0.62 17.96 -7.08
C VAL A 33 1.99 17.90 -6.38
N PHE A 34 3.07 17.79 -7.14
CA PHE A 34 4.43 17.76 -6.59
C PHE A 34 4.79 19.10 -5.93
N GLY A 35 4.50 20.22 -6.61
CA GLY A 35 4.70 21.56 -6.07
C GLY A 35 3.88 21.81 -4.80
N LEU A 36 2.59 21.43 -4.81
CA LEU A 36 1.72 21.52 -3.63
C LEU A 36 2.25 20.66 -2.47
N SER A 37 2.74 19.45 -2.75
CA SER A 37 3.33 18.57 -1.74
C SER A 37 4.55 19.21 -1.08
N ILE A 38 5.44 19.83 -1.86
CA ILE A 38 6.60 20.57 -1.33
C ILE A 38 6.15 21.73 -0.45
N VAL A 39 5.20 22.54 -0.94
CA VAL A 39 4.66 23.68 -0.18
C VAL A 39 4.06 23.20 1.14
N LEU A 40 3.27 22.13 1.12
CA LEU A 40 2.69 21.54 2.34
C LEU A 40 3.77 21.06 3.31
N VAL A 41 4.84 20.41 2.84
CA VAL A 41 5.95 19.97 3.71
C VAL A 41 6.65 21.17 4.34
N LEU A 42 6.95 22.22 3.57
CA LEU A 42 7.58 23.45 4.07
C LEU A 42 6.66 24.18 5.06
N CYS A 43 5.38 24.33 4.73
CA CYS A 43 4.36 24.91 5.62
C CYS A 43 4.21 24.10 6.91
N SER A 44 4.20 22.78 6.82
CA SER A 44 4.04 21.91 7.99
C SER A 44 5.23 22.01 8.94
N ARG A 45 6.43 22.30 8.44
CA ARG A 45 7.62 22.54 9.27
C ARG A 45 7.50 23.77 10.18
N PHE A 46 6.65 24.74 9.85
CA PHE A 46 6.34 25.87 10.75
C PHE A 46 5.43 25.46 11.92
N ILE A 47 4.61 24.43 11.75
CA ILE A 47 3.68 23.93 12.78
C ILE A 47 4.36 22.85 13.64
N SER A 48 5.13 21.96 13.01
CA SER A 48 5.93 20.93 13.68
C SER A 48 7.38 21.00 13.18
N PRO A 49 8.29 21.64 13.93
CA PRO A 49 9.71 21.75 13.57
C PRO A 49 10.42 20.41 13.40
N ALA A 50 9.83 19.33 13.92
CA ALA A 50 10.32 17.97 13.79
C ALA A 50 10.08 17.37 12.40
N LEU A 51 9.18 17.93 11.58
CA LEU A 51 8.91 17.45 10.23
C LEU A 51 10.14 17.65 9.34
N GLY A 52 10.72 16.54 8.88
CA GLY A 52 11.96 16.51 8.11
C GLY A 52 13.24 16.52 8.97
N SER A 53 13.13 16.43 10.29
CA SER A 53 14.29 16.21 11.17
C SER A 53 14.88 14.80 10.99
N TRP A 54 16.16 14.64 11.32
CA TRP A 54 16.83 13.34 11.22
C TRP A 54 16.21 12.28 12.14
N SER A 55 15.69 12.68 13.31
CA SER A 55 14.98 11.79 14.22
C SER A 55 13.68 11.27 13.60
N GLN A 56 12.93 12.12 12.90
CA GLN A 56 11.71 11.67 12.20
C GLN A 56 12.05 10.70 11.07
N VAL A 57 13.10 10.98 10.28
CA VAL A 57 13.55 10.06 9.22
C VAL A 57 13.91 8.70 9.82
N LEU A 58 14.66 8.68 10.93
CA LEU A 58 14.99 7.44 11.64
C LEU A 58 13.75 6.71 12.14
N THR A 59 12.77 7.41 12.73
CA THR A 59 11.50 6.80 13.17
C THR A 59 10.75 6.14 12.00
N VAL A 60 10.67 6.81 10.86
CA VAL A 60 10.04 6.25 9.65
C VAL A 60 10.82 5.04 9.15
N LEU A 61 12.15 5.09 9.13
CA LEU A 61 13.00 3.98 8.71
C LEU A 61 12.83 2.76 9.61
N ILE A 62 12.75 2.98 10.94
CA ILE A 62 12.49 1.92 11.92
C ILE A 62 11.11 1.30 11.67
N LEU A 63 10.05 2.11 11.51
CA LEU A 63 8.72 1.60 11.18
C LEU A 63 8.70 0.82 9.86
N ALA A 64 9.38 1.33 8.83
CA ALA A 64 9.50 0.69 7.53
C ALA A 64 10.22 -0.66 7.63
N SER A 65 11.26 -0.78 8.47
CA SER A 65 11.98 -2.04 8.66
C SER A 65 11.06 -3.16 9.17
N PHE A 66 10.15 -2.86 10.10
CA PHE A 66 9.14 -3.81 10.55
C PHE A 66 8.15 -4.17 9.44
N LEU A 67 7.68 -3.17 8.68
CA LEU A 67 6.76 -3.38 7.57
C LEU A 67 7.37 -4.21 6.44
N ILE A 68 8.67 -4.09 6.17
CA ILE A 68 9.37 -4.90 5.15
C ILE A 68 9.25 -6.40 5.48
N ILE A 69 9.51 -6.78 6.74
CA ILE A 69 9.40 -8.18 7.18
C ILE A 69 7.97 -8.69 7.01
N LEU A 70 6.97 -7.90 7.44
CA LEU A 70 5.56 -8.24 7.27
C LEU A 70 5.14 -8.36 5.80
N SER A 71 5.69 -7.50 4.94
CA SER A 71 5.39 -7.50 3.49
C SER A 71 5.86 -8.78 2.82
N PHE A 72 6.93 -9.43 3.28
CA PHE A 72 7.32 -10.74 2.77
C PHE A 72 6.24 -11.80 3.03
N GLY A 73 5.62 -11.78 4.23
CA GLY A 73 4.50 -12.66 4.55
C GLY A 73 3.27 -12.39 3.69
N GLN A 74 2.91 -11.11 3.54
CA GLN A 74 1.80 -10.70 2.67
C GLN A 74 2.06 -11.04 1.19
N GLY A 75 3.31 -10.96 0.75
CA GLY A 75 3.71 -11.33 -0.62
C GLY A 75 3.32 -12.77 -0.96
N LEU A 76 3.48 -13.71 -0.03
CA LEU A 76 3.06 -15.10 -0.21
C LEU A 76 1.53 -15.21 -0.38
N VAL A 77 0.75 -14.44 0.36
CA VAL A 77 -0.71 -14.42 0.26
C VAL A 77 -1.15 -13.88 -1.11
N ILE A 78 -0.49 -12.82 -1.58
CA ILE A 78 -0.76 -12.23 -2.90
C ILE A 78 -0.44 -13.21 -4.03
N LEU A 79 0.66 -13.97 -3.92
CA LEU A 79 1.03 -14.98 -4.92
C LEU A 79 -0.02 -16.10 -5.06
N VAL A 80 -0.75 -16.42 -3.99
CA VAL A 80 -1.86 -17.38 -4.00
C VAL A 80 -3.18 -16.73 -4.50
N GLY A 81 -3.16 -15.44 -4.85
CA GLY A 81 -4.33 -14.69 -5.33
C GLY A 81 -5.22 -14.16 -4.20
N GLY A 82 -4.72 -14.12 -2.96
CA GLY A 82 -5.43 -13.61 -1.81
C GLY A 82 -5.02 -12.18 -1.42
N LEU A 83 -5.68 -11.66 -0.38
CA LEU A 83 -5.34 -10.42 0.29
C LEU A 83 -5.58 -10.60 1.79
N ASP A 84 -4.55 -10.47 2.62
CA ASP A 84 -4.69 -10.55 4.07
C ASP A 84 -4.99 -9.18 4.68
N LEU A 85 -6.16 -9.03 5.28
CA LEU A 85 -6.57 -7.84 6.04
C LEU A 85 -6.40 -8.00 7.55
N SER A 86 -5.98 -9.17 8.03
CA SER A 86 -5.82 -9.47 9.46
C SER A 86 -4.49 -9.01 10.05
N ILE A 87 -3.52 -8.58 9.23
CA ILE A 87 -2.17 -8.16 9.67
C ILE A 87 -2.22 -7.11 10.80
N PRO A 88 -3.00 -6.01 10.72
CA PRO A 88 -3.05 -5.02 11.81
C PRO A 88 -3.61 -5.58 13.13
N ALA A 89 -4.60 -6.47 13.05
CA ALA A 89 -5.19 -7.13 14.22
C ALA A 89 -4.19 -8.09 14.86
N LEU A 90 -3.45 -8.87 14.06
CA LEU A 90 -2.40 -9.78 14.55
C LEU A 90 -1.22 -9.04 15.20
N ILE A 91 -0.82 -7.88 14.66
CA ILE A 91 0.20 -7.02 15.29
C ILE A 91 -0.30 -6.55 16.67
N THR A 92 -1.55 -6.10 16.75
CA THR A 92 -2.16 -5.64 18.00
C THR A 92 -2.25 -6.78 19.02
N LEU A 93 -2.74 -7.96 18.61
CA LEU A 93 -2.81 -9.16 19.45
C LEU A 93 -1.44 -9.54 19.99
N GLY A 94 -0.44 -9.66 19.12
CA GLY A 94 0.92 -9.98 19.51
C GLY A 94 1.51 -8.96 20.47
N GLY A 95 1.26 -7.67 20.24
CA GLY A 95 1.67 -6.58 21.13
C GLY A 95 1.00 -6.64 22.51
N VAL A 96 -0.31 -6.87 22.55
CA VAL A 96 -1.06 -7.02 23.82
C VAL A 96 -0.60 -8.27 24.57
N LEU A 97 -0.44 -9.42 23.91
CA LEU A 97 0.06 -10.63 24.56
C LEU A 97 1.49 -10.47 25.05
N THR A 98 2.36 -9.83 24.27
CA THR A 98 3.76 -9.56 24.68
C THR A 98 3.79 -8.66 25.92
N THR A 99 3.04 -7.56 25.91
CA THR A 99 3.01 -6.62 27.03
C THR A 99 2.38 -7.24 28.28
N THR A 100 1.33 -8.04 28.14
CA THR A 100 0.62 -8.66 29.28
C THR A 100 1.36 -9.86 29.87
N TRP A 101 1.99 -10.70 29.06
CA TRP A 101 2.63 -11.94 29.54
C TRP A 101 4.09 -11.76 29.92
N ILE A 102 4.86 -11.00 29.13
CA ILE A 102 6.30 -10.81 29.37
C ILE A 102 6.54 -9.65 30.33
N GLY A 103 5.74 -8.57 30.23
CA GLY A 103 5.91 -7.38 31.06
C GLY A 103 7.32 -6.81 30.98
N THR A 104 7.77 -6.13 32.04
CA THR A 104 9.06 -5.42 32.07
C THR A 104 10.22 -6.20 32.70
N GLY A 105 10.06 -7.48 33.09
CA GLY A 105 11.09 -8.13 33.91
C GLY A 105 11.11 -9.65 34.02
N ASN A 106 10.43 -10.40 33.14
CA ASN A 106 10.30 -11.84 33.35
C ASN A 106 11.38 -12.68 32.63
N ALA A 107 11.98 -13.65 33.34
CA ALA A 107 12.96 -14.61 32.81
C ALA A 107 12.35 -15.63 31.81
N GLY A 108 11.02 -15.66 31.70
CA GLY A 108 10.27 -16.54 30.81
C GLY A 108 10.21 -16.11 29.34
N ILE A 109 10.91 -15.05 28.93
CA ILE A 109 10.83 -14.50 27.57
C ILE A 109 11.13 -15.55 26.49
N TRP A 110 12.07 -16.46 26.77
CA TRP A 110 12.47 -17.54 25.87
C TRP A 110 11.34 -18.54 25.59
N TYR A 111 10.39 -18.72 26.52
CA TYR A 111 9.26 -19.63 26.36
C TYR A 111 7.98 -18.89 25.95
N MET A 112 7.78 -17.68 26.44
CA MET A 112 6.58 -16.89 26.18
C MET A 112 6.55 -16.33 24.76
N LEU A 113 7.68 -15.85 24.23
CA LEU A 113 7.75 -15.32 22.87
C LEU A 113 7.35 -16.37 21.80
N PRO A 114 7.90 -17.61 21.79
CA PRO A 114 7.44 -18.61 20.84
C PRO A 114 5.98 -19.02 21.08
N ALA A 115 5.49 -19.03 22.32
CA ALA A 115 4.08 -19.29 22.58
C ALA A 115 3.16 -18.23 21.95
N ILE A 116 3.52 -16.94 22.05
CA ILE A 116 2.77 -15.84 21.41
C ILE A 116 2.79 -16.00 19.89
N LEU A 117 3.95 -16.31 19.30
CA LEU A 117 4.06 -16.56 17.86
C LEU A 117 3.19 -17.73 17.41
N VAL A 118 3.13 -18.82 18.20
CA VAL A 118 2.24 -19.95 17.92
C VAL A 118 0.77 -19.53 17.96
N ILE A 119 0.37 -18.70 18.93
CA ILE A 119 -1.02 -18.19 18.99
C ILE A 119 -1.34 -17.36 17.74
N CYS A 120 -0.47 -16.43 17.34
CA CYS A 120 -0.67 -15.63 16.13
C CYS A 120 -0.70 -16.52 14.87
N ALA A 121 0.16 -17.54 14.80
CA ALA A 121 0.18 -18.50 13.69
C ALA A 121 -1.10 -19.33 13.62
N LEU A 122 -1.66 -19.74 14.77
CA LEU A 122 -2.94 -20.45 14.84
C LEU A 122 -4.09 -19.59 14.31
N VAL A 123 -4.13 -18.31 14.66
CA VAL A 123 -5.13 -17.37 14.11
C VAL A 123 -4.99 -17.26 12.59
N GLY A 124 -3.77 -17.14 12.07
CA GLY A 124 -3.50 -17.17 10.63
C GLY A 124 -3.92 -18.50 9.97
N ALA A 125 -3.68 -19.62 10.64
CA ALA A 125 -4.09 -20.95 10.18
C ALA A 125 -5.61 -21.07 10.11
N VAL A 126 -6.37 -20.51 11.06
CA VAL A 126 -7.84 -20.44 11.01
C VAL A 126 -8.29 -19.73 9.74
N SER A 127 -7.68 -18.58 9.39
CA SER A 127 -7.95 -17.89 8.13
C SER A 127 -7.69 -18.78 6.90
N GLY A 128 -6.52 -19.44 6.86
CA GLY A 128 -6.17 -20.34 5.76
C GLY A 128 -7.12 -21.53 5.61
N ILE A 129 -7.47 -22.17 6.73
CA ILE A 129 -8.42 -23.29 6.77
C ILE A 129 -9.80 -22.82 6.31
N GLY A 130 -10.27 -21.67 6.79
CA GLY A 130 -11.55 -21.10 6.38
C GLY A 130 -11.63 -20.84 4.88
N ILE A 131 -10.55 -20.32 4.28
CA ILE A 131 -10.47 -20.11 2.83
C ILE A 131 -10.57 -21.44 2.06
N VAL A 132 -9.78 -22.46 2.46
CA VAL A 132 -9.71 -23.73 1.74
C VAL A 132 -10.98 -24.59 1.94
N TRP A 133 -11.46 -24.70 3.17
CA TRP A 133 -12.58 -25.59 3.50
C TRP A 133 -13.94 -24.95 3.26
N LEU A 134 -14.14 -23.71 3.72
CA LEU A 134 -15.43 -23.01 3.59
C LEU A 134 -15.59 -22.33 2.22
N LYS A 135 -14.52 -22.30 1.40
CA LYS A 135 -14.49 -21.65 0.08
C LYS A 135 -14.89 -20.17 0.13
N VAL A 136 -14.61 -19.52 1.26
CA VAL A 136 -14.86 -18.08 1.44
C VAL A 136 -13.72 -17.30 0.76
N PRO A 137 -14.01 -16.21 0.04
CA PRO A 137 -12.99 -15.35 -0.53
C PRO A 137 -11.95 -14.88 0.53
N PRO A 138 -10.63 -14.87 0.22
CA PRO A 138 -9.58 -14.56 1.19
C PRO A 138 -9.75 -13.24 1.95
N PHE A 139 -10.20 -12.19 1.26
CA PHE A 139 -10.38 -10.88 1.90
C PHE A 139 -11.49 -10.91 2.98
N ILE A 140 -12.56 -11.70 2.77
CA ILE A 140 -13.69 -11.78 3.71
C ILE A 140 -13.28 -12.56 4.94
N MET A 141 -12.60 -13.70 4.76
CA MET A 141 -12.16 -14.54 5.87
C MET A 141 -11.16 -13.80 6.78
N THR A 142 -10.22 -13.06 6.18
CA THR A 142 -9.21 -12.31 6.93
C THR A 142 -9.80 -11.05 7.59
N MET A 143 -10.77 -10.38 6.96
CA MET A 143 -11.58 -9.33 7.62
C MET A 143 -12.34 -9.89 8.83
N ALA A 144 -13.03 -11.01 8.69
CA ALA A 144 -13.76 -11.63 9.81
C ALA A 144 -12.82 -11.96 10.97
N THR A 145 -11.63 -12.48 10.66
CA THR A 145 -10.58 -12.75 11.64
C THR A 145 -10.10 -11.47 12.34
N SER A 146 -9.95 -10.37 11.59
CA SER A 146 -9.55 -9.07 12.16
C SER A 146 -10.58 -8.47 13.13
N ILE A 147 -11.86 -8.80 12.97
CA ILE A 147 -12.94 -8.34 13.86
C ILE A 147 -13.02 -9.22 15.12
N PHE A 148 -12.66 -10.49 15.00
CA PHE A 148 -12.72 -11.45 16.10
C PHE A 148 -11.57 -11.26 17.10
N VAL A 149 -10.40 -10.88 16.61
CA VAL A 149 -9.15 -10.69 17.36
C VAL A 149 -9.10 -9.30 17.97
#